data_AF-A0A2L2NY57-F1
#
_entry.id   AF-A0A2L2NY57-F1
#
_cell.length_a   1.000
_cell.length_b   1.000
_cell.length_c   1.000
_cell.angle_alpha   90.00
_cell.angle_beta   90.00
_cell.angle_gamma   90.00
#
_symmetry.space_group_name_H-M   'P 1'
#
loop_
_entity.id
_entity.type
_entity.pdbx_description
1 polymer ?
#
loop_
_entity_poly.entity_id
_entity_poly.type
_entity_poly.pdbx_seq_one_letter_code
_entity_poly.pdbx_strand_id
1 'polypeptide(L)'
;MNIEPDEDELLNGSPDPSWEYYLLWHRIKSIQAQIEKGLMAISEAQTVNYEIEFEVMNLLIPPFNELKQIITELHPEPYPNRPA
;
A
#
# COMPACT_ATOMS: atom_id res chain seq x y z
N MET A 1 39.91 14.33 28.96
CA MET A 1 38.57 14.03 29.48
C MET A 1 37.79 13.52 28.28
N ASN A 2 37.69 12.20 28.14
CA ASN A 2 36.89 11.59 27.07
C ASN A 2 35.45 11.70 27.54
N ILE A 3 34.66 12.51 26.85
CA ILE A 3 33.21 12.56 27.02
C ILE A 3 32.71 11.35 26.24
N GLU A 4 32.42 10.26 26.94
CA GLU A 4 31.68 9.15 26.37
C GLU A 4 30.30 9.69 25.97
N PRO A 5 29.83 9.45 24.74
CA PRO A 5 28.51 9.93 24.32
C PRO A 5 27.45 9.28 25.20
N ASP A 6 26.50 10.09 25.66
CA ASP A 6 25.36 9.69 26.49
C ASP A 6 24.64 8.52 25.80
N GLU A 7 24.48 7.38 26.47
CA GLU A 7 23.84 6.18 25.90
C GLU A 7 22.39 6.47 25.44
N ASP A 8 21.78 7.52 25.98
CA ASP A 8 20.44 8.01 25.62
C ASP A 8 20.40 8.70 24.24
N GLU A 9 21.51 9.22 23.71
CA GLU A 9 21.57 9.80 22.36
C GLU A 9 21.54 8.73 21.25
N LEU A 10 21.97 7.49 21.57
CA LEU A 10 21.97 6.35 20.63
C LEU A 10 20.57 5.76 20.43
N LEU A 11 19.64 5.99 21.36
CA LEU A 11 18.27 5.48 21.31
C LEU A 11 17.30 6.41 20.56
N ASN A 12 17.73 7.61 20.18
CA ASN A 12 16.96 8.57 19.37
C ASN A 12 17.12 8.34 17.85
N GLY A 13 17.41 7.10 17.45
CA GLY A 13 17.51 6.71 16.06
C GLY A 13 16.20 6.98 15.33
N SER A 14 16.22 7.98 14.44
CA SER A 14 15.15 8.15 13.46
C SER A 14 14.92 6.81 12.74
N PRO A 15 13.67 6.44 12.41
CA PRO A 15 13.39 5.16 11.76
C PRO A 15 14.32 4.98 10.55
N ASP A 16 14.93 3.80 10.43
CA ASP A 16 15.80 3.51 9.28
C ASP A 16 14.99 3.75 7.99
N PRO A 17 15.39 4.69 7.11
CA PRO A 17 14.67 4.96 5.87
C PRO A 17 14.51 3.72 4.98
N SER A 18 15.44 2.76 5.09
CA SER A 18 15.40 1.47 4.39
C SER A 18 14.25 0.60 4.89
N TRP A 19 13.95 0.68 6.19
CA TRP A 19 12.84 -0.03 6.82
C TRP A 19 11.49 0.54 6.39
N GLU A 20 11.36 1.88 6.33
CA GLU A 20 10.15 2.53 5.82
C GLU A 20 9.89 2.17 4.36
N TYR A 21 10.92 2.18 3.52
CA TYR A 21 10.83 1.73 2.13
C TYR A 21 10.42 0.26 2.03
N TYR A 22 11.01 -0.62 2.85
CA TYR A 22 10.67 -2.04 2.88
C TYR A 22 9.20 -2.28 3.23
N LEU A 23 8.68 -1.59 4.26
CA LEU A 23 7.28 -1.68 4.65
C LEU A 23 6.35 -1.22 3.52
N LEU A 24 6.66 -0.09 2.89
CA LEU A 24 5.90 0.43 1.75
C LEU A 24 5.90 -0.56 0.57
N TRP A 25 7.06 -1.09 0.23
CA TRP A 25 7.20 -2.08 -0.85
C TRP A 25 6.35 -3.33 -0.57
N HIS A 26 6.38 -3.85 0.67
CA HIS A 26 5.57 -5.01 1.05
C HIS A 26 4.06 -4.73 0.98
N ARG A 27 3.61 -3.55 1.41
CA ARG A 27 2.20 -3.13 1.27
C ARG A 27 1.79 -3.13 -0.21
N ILE A 28 2.59 -2.53 -1.08
CA ILE A 28 2.33 -2.50 -2.53
C ILE A 28 2.30 -3.91 -3.12
N LYS A 29 3.19 -4.81 -2.70
CA LYS A 29 3.19 -6.20 -3.16
C LYS A 29 1.96 -6.97 -2.70
N SER A 30 1.49 -6.74 -1.48
CA SER A 30 0.23 -7.32 -0.99
C SER A 30 -0.98 -6.86 -1.81
N ILE A 31 -1.07 -5.55 -2.08
CA ILE A 31 -2.11 -4.95 -2.93
C ILE A 31 -2.09 -5.58 -4.34
N GLN A 32 -0.90 -5.67 -4.95
CA GLN A 32 -0.72 -6.28 -6.27
C GLN A 32 -1.26 -7.71 -6.29
N ALA A 33 -0.90 -8.54 -5.32
CA ALA A 33 -1.34 -9.94 -5.25
C ALA A 33 -2.87 -10.07 -5.09
N GLN A 34 -3.51 -9.16 -4.34
CA GLN A 34 -4.98 -9.16 -4.20
C GLN A 34 -5.68 -8.77 -5.50
N ILE A 35 -5.15 -7.78 -6.22
CA ILE A 35 -5.67 -7.39 -7.54
C ILE A 35 -5.52 -8.53 -8.53
N GLU A 36 -4.37 -9.20 -8.58
CA GLU A 36 -4.14 -10.35 -9.45
C GLU A 36 -5.15 -11.47 -9.18
N LYS A 37 -5.46 -11.76 -7.91
CA LYS A 37 -6.51 -12.73 -7.54
C LYS A 37 -7.89 -12.32 -8.05
N GLY A 38 -8.27 -11.06 -7.88
CA GLY A 38 -9.55 -10.54 -8.40
C GLY A 38 -9.63 -10.66 -9.92
N LEU A 39 -8.55 -10.35 -10.65
CA LEU A 39 -8.49 -10.50 -12.10
C LEU A 39 -8.55 -11.96 -12.56
N MET A 40 -7.91 -12.88 -11.82
CA MET A 40 -8.02 -14.32 -12.07
C MET A 40 -9.46 -14.80 -11.88
N ALA A 41 -10.14 -14.37 -10.82
CA ALA A 41 -11.55 -14.71 -10.58
C ALA A 41 -12.46 -14.24 -11.73
N ILE A 42 -12.22 -13.03 -12.29
CA ILE A 42 -12.91 -12.57 -13.50
C ILE A 42 -12.59 -13.46 -14.70
N SER A 43 -11.32 -13.82 -14.89
CA SER A 43 -10.88 -14.62 -16.04
C SER A 43 -11.41 -16.05 -16.02
N GLU A 44 -11.61 -16.62 -14.84
CA GLU A 44 -12.11 -17.99 -14.66
C GLU A 44 -13.65 -18.07 -14.70
N ALA A 45 -14.32 -16.93 -14.55
CA ALA A 45 -15.77 -16.82 -14.64
C ALA A 45 -16.27 -17.17 -16.05
N GLN A 46 -16.89 -18.34 -16.20
CA GLN A 46 -17.50 -18.77 -17.48
C GLN A 46 -18.72 -17.92 -17.86
N THR A 47 -19.40 -17.34 -16.87
CA THR A 47 -20.54 -16.44 -17.04
C THR A 47 -20.53 -15.40 -15.93
N VAL A 48 -20.70 -14.12 -16.27
CA VAL A 48 -20.84 -13.05 -15.27
C VAL A 48 -22.16 -13.24 -14.53
N ASN A 49 -22.10 -13.43 -13.21
CA ASN A 49 -23.26 -13.46 -12.33
C ASN A 49 -23.00 -12.61 -11.07
N TYR A 50 -24.05 -12.38 -10.29
CA TYR A 50 -24.00 -11.50 -9.12
C TYR A 50 -23.00 -11.99 -8.05
N GLU A 51 -22.82 -13.30 -7.89
CA GLU A 51 -21.90 -13.88 -6.90
C GLU A 51 -20.44 -13.59 -7.28
N ILE A 52 -20.09 -13.77 -8.54
CA ILE A 52 -18.75 -13.48 -9.06
C ILE A 52 -18.48 -11.98 -9.01
N GLU A 53 -19.46 -11.14 -9.36
CA GLU A 53 -19.33 -9.69 -9.25
C GLU A 53 -19.07 -9.27 -7.79
N PHE A 54 -19.81 -9.84 -6.84
CA PHE A 54 -19.62 -9.58 -5.42
C PHE A 54 -18.25 -10.04 -4.91
N GLU A 55 -17.81 -11.24 -5.30
CA GLU A 55 -16.49 -11.78 -4.94
C GLU A 55 -15.36 -10.92 -5.48
N VAL A 56 -15.42 -10.54 -6.77
CA VAL A 56 -14.46 -9.66 -7.42
C VAL A 56 -14.42 -8.29 -6.74
N MET A 57 -15.57 -7.72 -6.40
CA MET A 57 -15.64 -6.44 -5.70
C MET A 57 -15.01 -6.52 -4.30
N ASN A 58 -15.22 -7.60 -3.57
CA ASN A 58 -14.58 -7.83 -2.28
C ASN A 58 -13.07 -8.02 -2.39
N LEU A 59 -12.58 -8.56 -3.51
CA LEU A 59 -11.15 -8.74 -3.77
C LEU A 59 -10.47 -7.44 -4.24
N LEU A 60 -11.19 -6.55 -4.93
CA LEU A 60 -10.59 -5.37 -5.58
C LEU A 60 -10.81 -4.06 -4.81
N ILE A 61 -11.94 -3.88 -4.10
CA ILE A 61 -12.23 -2.63 -3.39
C ILE A 61 -11.24 -2.38 -2.24
N PRO A 62 -10.97 -3.34 -1.33
CA PRO A 62 -10.04 -3.13 -0.23
C PRO A 62 -8.62 -2.75 -0.69
N PRO A 63 -7.94 -3.49 -1.60
CA PRO A 63 -6.59 -3.12 -2.03
C PRO A 63 -6.57 -1.81 -2.83
N PHE A 64 -7.64 -1.48 -3.56
CA PHE A 64 -7.76 -0.19 -4.23
C PHE A 64 -7.83 0.99 -3.24
N ASN A 65 -8.60 0.85 -2.16
CA ASN A 65 -8.66 1.85 -1.10
C ASN A 65 -7.33 1.99 -0.37
N GLU A 66 -6.65 0.87 -0.10
CA GLU A 66 -5.31 0.89 0.51
C GLU A 66 -4.30 1.59 -0.41
N LEU A 67 -4.33 1.32 -1.71
CA LEU A 67 -3.45 1.99 -2.67
C LEU A 67 -3.71 3.51 -2.72
N LYS A 68 -4.98 3.93 -2.71
CA LYS A 68 -5.34 5.36 -2.62
C LYS A 68 -4.79 6.00 -1.35
N GLN A 69 -4.85 5.28 -0.23
CA GLN A 69 -4.31 5.76 1.03
C GLN A 69 -2.79 5.93 0.95
N ILE A 70 -2.07 4.94 0.42
CA ILE A 70 -0.62 5.03 0.19
C ILE A 70 -0.26 6.24 -0.68
N ILE A 71 -1.01 6.46 -1.78
CA ILE A 71 -0.77 7.62 -2.66
C ILE A 71 -0.98 8.93 -1.91
N THR A 72 -2.04 9.02 -1.08
CA THR A 72 -2.32 10.20 -0.25
C THR A 72 -1.24 10.42 0.81
N GLU A 73 -0.75 9.36 1.45
CA GLU A 73 0.34 9.41 2.43
C GLU A 73 1.65 9.92 1.81
N LEU A 74 1.95 9.50 0.57
CA LEU A 74 3.16 9.90 -0.15
C LEU A 74 3.03 11.29 -0.80
N HIS A 75 1.81 11.70 -1.14
CA HIS A 75 1.49 12.97 -1.79
C HIS A 75 0.33 13.67 -1.05
N PRO A 76 0.60 14.31 0.10
CA PRO A 76 -0.44 14.94 0.93
C PRO A 76 -1.05 16.21 0.31
N GLU A 77 -0.47 16.73 -0.77
CA GLU A 77 -1.03 17.87 -1.53
C GLU A 77 -2.13 17.39 -2.50
N PRO A 78 -3.23 18.15 -2.67
CA PRO A 78 -4.22 17.83 -3.69
C PRO A 78 -3.54 17.94 -5.07
N TYR A 79 -3.67 16.91 -5.90
CA TYR A 79 -3.25 16.97 -7.31
C TYR A 79 -3.69 18.33 -7.91
N PRO A 80 -2.77 19.24 -8.27
CA PRO A 80 -3.15 20.49 -8.88
C PRO A 80 -3.69 20.17 -10.27
N ASN A 81 -5.01 20.27 -10.42
CA ASN A 81 -5.74 20.38 -11.68
C ASN A 81 -5.22 19.50 -12.84
N ARG A 82 -5.78 18.28 -12.97
CA ARG A 82 -5.83 17.65 -14.31
C ARG A 82 -6.81 18.49 -15.16
N PRO A 83 -6.40 19.12 -16.27
CA PRO A 83 -7.35 19.83 -17.13
C PRO A 83 -8.38 18.84 -17.70
N ALA A 84 -9.62 19.32 -17.77
CA ALA A 84 -10.77 18.64 -18.36
C ALA A 84 -10.57 18.34 -19.85
#